data_AF-A0A7X0G8Q6-F1
#
_entry.id   AF-A0A7X0G8Q6-F1
#
_cell.length_a   1.000
_cell.length_b   1.000
_cell.length_c   1.000
_cell.angle_alpha   90.00
_cell.angle_beta   90.00
_cell.angle_gamma   90.00
#
_symmetry.space_group_name_H-M   'P 1'
#
loop_
_entity.id
_entity.type
_entity.pdbx_description
1 polymer ?
#
loop_
_entity_poly.entity_id
_entity_poly.type
_entity_poly.pdbx_seq_one_letter_code
_entity_poly.pdbx_strand_id
1 'polypeptide(L)' 'MTRKPHRNGRGLFLGAMLGAVVGFLLGRGAGNAAFGALVGAVVGSAILYRINPGPWKRD' A
#
# COMPACT_ATOMS: atom_id res chain seq x y z
N MET A 1 20.82 -0.78 19.81
CA MET A 1 20.12 0.26 19.02
C MET A 1 18.93 -0.40 18.32
N THR A 2 17.70 -0.10 18.78
CA THR A 2 16.47 -0.62 18.16
C THR A 2 16.38 -0.08 16.74
N ARG A 3 16.50 -0.99 15.77
CA ARG A 3 16.50 -0.71 14.34
C ARG A 3 15.12 -0.16 13.94
N LYS A 4 14.93 1.17 13.99
CA LYS A 4 13.66 1.80 13.59
C LYS A 4 13.28 1.27 12.20
N PRO A 5 12.07 0.69 12.02
CA PRO A 5 11.62 0.25 10.72
C PRO A 5 11.65 1.45 9.76
N HIS A 6 12.46 1.35 8.71
CA HIS A 6 12.61 2.39 7.71
C HIS A 6 11.29 2.56 6.96
N ARG A 7 10.68 3.75 7.05
CA ARG A 7 9.40 4.04 6.41
C ARG A 7 9.62 4.70 5.04
N ASN A 8 9.56 3.93 3.97
CA ASN A 8 9.42 4.47 2.62
C ASN A 8 7.98 4.92 2.36
N GLY A 9 7.73 6.23 2.48
CA GLY A 9 6.44 6.83 2.17
C GLY A 9 6.03 6.69 0.70
N ARG A 10 6.98 6.55 -0.25
CA ARG A 10 6.68 6.37 -1.68
C ARG A 10 6.11 4.98 -1.96
N GLY A 11 6.68 3.93 -1.36
CA GLY A 11 6.17 2.57 -1.45
C GLY A 11 4.78 2.44 -0.81
N LEU A 12 4.58 3.10 0.33
CA LEU A 12 3.26 3.17 0.98
C LEU A 12 2.22 3.87 0.07
N PHE A 13 2.58 5.02 -0.51
CA PHE A 13 1.69 5.79 -1.38
C PHE A 13 1.37 5.06 -2.70
N LEU A 14 2.38 4.51 -3.39
CA LEU A 14 2.16 3.74 -4.61
C LEU A 14 1.31 2.50 -4.33
N GLY A 15 1.60 1.82 -3.22
CA GLY A 15 0.84 0.65 -2.78
C GLY A 15 -0.62 1.00 -2.53
N ALA A 16 -0.87 2.12 -1.84
CA ALA A 16 -2.22 2.64 -1.62
C ALA A 16 -2.94 2.93 -2.94
N MET A 17 -2.28 3.61 -3.87
CA MET A 17 -2.90 3.99 -5.15
C MET A 17 -3.22 2.77 -6.02
N LEU A 18 -2.25 1.88 -6.25
CA LEU A 18 -2.45 0.68 -7.06
C LEU A 18 -3.47 -0.26 -6.41
N GLY A 19 -3.35 -0.44 -5.10
CA GLY A 19 -4.28 -1.23 -4.31
C GLY A 19 -5.70 -0.68 -4.36
N ALA A 20 -5.87 0.64 -4.24
CA ALA A 20 -7.18 1.29 -4.31
C ALA A 20 -7.85 1.11 -5.68
N VAL A 21 -7.08 1.23 -6.78
CA VAL A 21 -7.62 1.05 -8.13
C VAL A 21 -8.10 -0.38 -8.36
N VAL A 22 -7.26 -1.37 -8.03
CA VAL A 22 -7.62 -2.79 -8.15
C VAL A 22 -8.79 -3.14 -7.23
N GLY A 23 -8.73 -2.69 -5.98
CA GLY A 23 -9.77 -2.92 -4.98
C GLY A 23 -11.10 -2.25 -5.36
N PHE A 24 -11.08 -1.05 -5.94
CA PHE A 24 -12.27 -0.38 -6.44
C PHE A 24 -12.96 -1.21 -7.53
N LEU A 25 -12.20 -1.73 -8.49
CA LEU A 25 -12.73 -2.54 -9.59
C LEU A 25 -13.35 -3.84 -9.07
N LEU A 26 -12.66 -4.55 -8.18
CA LEU A 26 -13.17 -5.78 -7.55
C LEU A 26 -14.38 -5.50 -6.66
N GLY A 27 -14.30 -4.47 -5.83
CA GLY A 27 -15.39 -4.05 -4.94
C GLY A 27 -16.63 -3.61 -5.72
N ARG A 28 -16.46 -2.95 -6.87
CA ARG A 28 -17.56 -2.60 -7.77
C ARG A 28 -18.29 -3.84 -8.27
N GLY A 29 -17.56 -4.89 -8.64
CA GLY A 29 -18.14 -6.19 -9.01
C GLY A 29 -18.85 -6.89 -7.84
N ALA A 30 -18.39 -6.68 -6.62
CA ALA A 30 -18.97 -7.22 -5.38
C ALA A 30 -20.08 -6.34 -4.78
N GLY A 31 -20.49 -5.25 -5.43
CA GLY A 31 -21.57 -4.37 -4.99
C GLY A 31 -21.16 -3.23 -4.02
N ASN A 32 -19.88 -3.09 -3.69
CA ASN A 32 -19.37 -1.97 -2.87
C ASN A 32 -17.96 -1.53 -3.29
N ALA A 33 -17.92 -0.59 -4.23
CA ALA A 33 -16.67 -0.07 -4.80
C ALA A 33 -15.83 0.72 -3.80
N ALA A 34 -16.47 1.48 -2.90
CA ALA A 34 -15.78 2.29 -1.90
C ALA A 34 -15.05 1.40 -0.88
N PHE A 35 -15.74 0.36 -0.38
CA PHE A 35 -15.12 -0.60 0.53
C PHE A 35 -13.96 -1.35 -0.14
N GLY A 36 -14.15 -1.79 -1.39
CA GLY A 36 -13.08 -2.43 -2.15
C GLY A 36 -11.85 -1.53 -2.32
N ALA A 37 -12.05 -0.25 -2.63
CA ALA A 37 -10.94 0.71 -2.74
C ALA A 37 -10.18 0.88 -1.41
N LEU A 38 -10.89 0.97 -0.28
CA LEU A 38 -10.26 1.10 1.05
C LEU A 38 -9.45 -0.14 1.41
N VAL A 39 -10.02 -1.33 1.27
CA VAL A 39 -9.32 -2.61 1.54
C VAL A 39 -8.12 -2.76 0.62
N GLY A 40 -8.33 -2.50 -0.67
CA GLY A 40 -7.27 -2.55 -1.67
C GLY A 40 -6.11 -1.62 -1.34
N ALA A 41 -6.40 -0.38 -0.94
CA ALA A 41 -5.38 0.60 -0.55
C ALA A 41 -4.54 0.10 0.63
N VAL A 42 -5.16 -0.46 1.66
CA VAL A 42 -4.46 -1.01 2.83
C VAL A 42 -3.57 -2.18 2.43
N VAL A 43 -4.11 -3.14 1.67
CA VAL A 43 -3.37 -4.33 1.24
C VAL A 43 -2.21 -3.96 0.31
N GLY A 44 -2.46 -3.13 -0.70
CA GLY A 44 -1.43 -2.69 -1.64
C GLY A 44 -0.31 -1.90 -0.94
N SER A 45 -0.66 -1.04 0.02
CA SER A 45 0.32 -0.33 0.86
C SER A 45 1.20 -1.30 1.63
N ALA A 46 0.60 -2.31 2.29
CA ALA A 46 1.33 -3.29 3.08
C ALA A 46 2.28 -4.13 2.21
N ILE A 47 1.84 -4.53 1.02
CA ILE A 47 2.65 -5.29 0.07
C ILE A 47 3.85 -4.48 -0.41
N LEU A 48 3.63 -3.26 -0.93
CA LEU A 48 4.73 -2.45 -1.45
C LEU A 48 5.68 -1.96 -0.35
N TYR A 49 5.15 -1.70 0.85
CA TYR A 49 5.97 -1.41 2.03
C TYR A 49 6.91 -2.57 2.38
N ARG A 50 6.46 -3.82 2.16
CA ARG A 50 7.27 -5.02 2.40
C ARG A 50 8.26 -5.32 1.28
N ILE A 51 7.87 -5.12 0.01
CA ILE A 51 8.70 -5.44 -1.15
C ILE A 51 9.79 -4.38 -1.38
N ASN A 52 9.46 -3.10 -1.21
CA ASN A 52 10.40 -2.02 -1.42
C ASN A 52 10.37 -1.04 -0.24
N PRO A 53 11.05 -1.37 0.86
CA PRO A 53 11.15 -0.49 2.00
C PRO A 53 11.96 0.78 1.73
N GLY A 54 12.54 0.99 0.52
CA GLY A 54 13.38 2.13 0.16
C GLY A 54 14.85 1.98 0.55
N PRO A 55 15.77 2.75 -0.07
CA PRO A 55 17.19 2.71 0.28
C PRO A 55 17.40 3.26 1.69
N TRP A 56 18.10 2.48 2.51
CA TRP A 56 18.56 2.91 3.83
C TRP A 56 19.51 4.10 3.62
N LYS A 57 19.08 5.32 3.94
CA LYS A 57 19.99 6.46 4.10
C LYS A 57 20.94 6.13 5.25
N ARG A 58 22.09 5.57 4.90
CA ARG A 58 23.27 5.47 5.76
C ARG A 58 24.05 6.74 5.47
N ASP A 59 23.55 7.85 6.02
CA ASP A 59 24.37 9.04 6.20
C ASP A 59 25.05 8.89 7.57
#